data_AF-A0A0D8HES5-F1
#
_entry.id   AF-A0A0D8HES5-F1
#
_cell.length_a   1.000
_cell.length_b   1.000
_cell.length_c   1.000
_cell.angle_alpha   90.00
_cell.angle_beta   90.00
_cell.angle_gamma   90.00
#
_symmetry.space_group_name_H-M   'P 1'
#
loop_
_entity.id
_entity.type
_entity.pdbx_description
1 polymer ?
#
loop_
_entity_poly.entity_id
_entity_poly.type
_entity_poly.pdbx_seq_one_letter_code
_entity_poly.pdbx_strand_id
1 'polypeptide(L)'
;MVANTGLPTGNAKVSKAFSAWRDFSIQSEQFPIGDIVNGGSLGRLSQATIDAYSSPFPDDIYKAGARIFPTLVPISPDYPAHQDNLATWETLFKFVKPVLCAFSDSGPITKGERRSL
;
A
#
# COMPACT_ATOMS: atom_id res chain seq x y z
N MET A 1 13.98 -8.14 -0.29
CA MET A 1 13.45 -7.62 -1.56
C MET A 1 12.44 -6.53 -1.23
N VAL A 2 12.42 -5.43 -1.98
CA VAL A 2 11.44 -4.35 -1.88
C VAL A 2 10.80 -4.13 -3.25
N ALA A 3 9.48 -4.01 -3.32
CA ALA A 3 8.75 -3.91 -4.61
C ALA A 3 7.58 -2.91 -4.57
N ASN A 4 6.66 -3.07 -3.62
CA ASN A 4 5.56 -2.14 -3.32
C ASN A 4 5.63 -1.68 -1.85
N THR A 5 6.85 -1.67 -1.31
CA THR A 5 7.13 -1.42 0.10
C THR A 5 7.61 0.00 0.26
N GLY A 6 6.88 0.80 1.03
CA GLY A 6 7.32 2.11 1.51
C GLY A 6 7.49 2.11 3.03
N LEU A 7 8.36 2.98 3.53
CA LEU A 7 8.50 3.27 4.96
C LEU A 7 8.30 4.78 5.20
N PRO A 8 7.10 5.31 4.92
CA PRO A 8 6.88 6.75 4.93
C PRO A 8 6.93 7.28 6.36
N THR A 9 7.61 8.40 6.54
CA THR A 9 7.69 9.11 7.83
C THR A 9 6.54 10.11 7.98
N GLY A 10 5.80 10.42 6.92
CA GLY A 10 4.79 11.49 6.92
C GLY A 10 5.36 12.90 6.70
N ASN A 11 6.68 13.05 6.53
CA ASN A 11 7.28 14.37 6.24
C ASN A 11 7.06 14.81 4.78
N ALA A 12 6.97 13.85 3.86
CA ALA A 12 6.72 14.12 2.45
C ALA A 12 5.23 14.04 2.12
N LYS A 13 4.77 14.88 1.18
CA LYS A 13 3.41 14.78 0.65
C LYS A 13 3.23 13.45 -0.07
N VAL A 14 2.15 12.74 0.25
CA VAL A 14 1.73 11.56 -0.51
C VAL A 14 1.25 11.92 -1.91
N SER A 15 1.28 10.95 -2.83
CA SER A 15 0.78 11.13 -4.19
C SER A 15 -0.74 11.33 -4.18
N LYS A 16 -1.26 12.07 -5.17
CA LYS A 16 -2.72 12.21 -5.36
C LYS A 16 -3.42 10.86 -5.54
N ALA A 17 -2.75 9.90 -6.18
CA ALA A 17 -3.26 8.55 -6.36
C ALA A 17 -3.41 7.82 -5.02
N PHE A 18 -2.42 7.94 -4.12
CA PHE A 18 -2.51 7.36 -2.78
C PHE A 18 -3.60 8.02 -1.95
N SER A 19 -3.73 9.36 -1.98
CA SER A 19 -4.82 10.07 -1.29
C SER A 19 -6.19 9.58 -1.75
N ALA A 20 -6.41 9.47 -3.07
CA ALA A 20 -7.67 8.98 -3.61
C ALA A 20 -7.96 7.52 -3.21
N TRP A 21 -6.94 6.65 -3.24
CA TRP A 21 -7.06 5.27 -2.75
C TRP A 21 -7.45 5.21 -1.27
N ARG A 22 -6.79 6.03 -0.45
CA ARG A 22 -7.06 6.13 0.98
C ARG A 22 -8.50 6.60 1.23
N ASP A 23 -8.97 7.63 0.55
CA ASP A 23 -10.34 8.13 0.71
C ASP A 23 -11.38 7.07 0.30
N PHE A 24 -11.16 6.41 -0.85
CA PHE A 24 -12.00 5.31 -1.30
C PHE A 24 -12.11 4.18 -0.26
N SER A 25 -11.00 3.82 0.40
CA SER A 25 -10.98 2.72 1.38
C SER A 25 -11.87 2.94 2.59
N ILE A 26 -12.10 4.20 2.98
CA ILE A 26 -12.91 4.57 4.15
C ILE A 26 -14.34 4.92 3.74
N GLN A 27 -14.52 5.61 2.60
CA GLN A 27 -15.80 6.21 2.24
C GLN A 27 -16.69 5.30 1.39
N SER A 28 -16.12 4.29 0.72
CA SER A 28 -16.90 3.44 -0.18
C SER A 28 -17.88 2.56 0.58
N GLU A 29 -19.16 2.58 0.19
CA GLU A 29 -20.18 1.68 0.75
C GLU A 29 -19.81 0.21 0.52
N GLN A 30 -19.32 -0.11 -0.68
CA GLN A 30 -18.88 -1.46 -1.04
C GLN A 30 -17.36 -1.51 -1.19
N PHE A 31 -16.76 -2.61 -0.72
CA PHE A 31 -15.32 -2.86 -0.89
C PHE A 31 -15.11 -4.22 -1.56
N PRO A 32 -15.26 -4.29 -2.90
CA PRO A 32 -15.12 -5.52 -3.66
C PRO A 32 -13.64 -5.87 -3.84
N ILE A 33 -13.11 -6.70 -2.94
CA ILE A 33 -11.66 -7.01 -2.85
C ILE A 33 -11.10 -7.55 -4.17
N GLY A 34 -11.75 -8.54 -4.78
CA GLY A 34 -11.29 -9.12 -6.05
C GLY A 34 -11.21 -8.09 -7.17
N ASP A 35 -12.20 -7.21 -7.29
CA ASP A 35 -12.23 -6.16 -8.32
C ASP A 35 -11.19 -5.08 -8.08
N ILE A 36 -10.93 -4.72 -6.81
CA ILE A 36 -9.85 -3.80 -6.43
C ILE A 36 -8.50 -4.37 -6.88
N VAL A 37 -8.25 -5.67 -6.64
CA VAL A 37 -7.01 -6.33 -7.06
C VAL A 37 -6.90 -6.42 -8.58
N ASN A 38 -8.00 -6.72 -9.27
CA ASN A 38 -8.06 -6.72 -10.73
C ASN A 38 -7.76 -5.32 -11.30
N GLY A 39 -8.32 -4.25 -10.72
CA GLY A 39 -8.06 -2.87 -11.12
C GLY A 39 -6.62 -2.41 -10.86
N GLY A 40 -5.92 -3.03 -9.91
CA GLY A 40 -4.50 -2.79 -9.64
C GLY A 40 -3.53 -3.61 -10.49
N SER A 41 -4.03 -4.50 -11.35
CA SER A 41 -3.23 -5.41 -12.17
C SER A 41 -3.07 -4.91 -13.61
N LEU A 42 -1.94 -5.22 -14.24
CA LEU A 42 -1.79 -5.02 -15.69
C LEU A 42 -2.53 -6.16 -16.42
N GLY A 43 -3.62 -5.80 -17.10
CA GLY A 43 -4.48 -6.76 -17.78
C GLY A 43 -5.59 -7.30 -16.89
N ARG A 44 -6.48 -8.10 -17.48
CA ARG A 44 -7.65 -8.65 -16.78
C ARG A 44 -7.29 -9.98 -16.12
N LEU A 45 -7.51 -10.08 -14.81
CA LEU A 45 -7.38 -11.33 -14.07
C LEU A 45 -8.51 -12.31 -14.46
N SER A 46 -8.23 -13.61 -14.33
CA SER A 46 -9.27 -14.63 -14.49
C SER A 46 -10.32 -14.53 -13.38
N GLN A 47 -11.55 -14.97 -13.66
CA GLN A 47 -12.61 -14.96 -12.64
C GLN A 47 -12.21 -15.79 -11.41
N ALA A 48 -11.60 -16.96 -11.60
CA ALA A 48 -11.13 -17.79 -10.50
C ALA A 48 -10.10 -17.07 -9.61
N THR A 49 -9.24 -16.22 -10.19
CA THR A 49 -8.28 -15.41 -9.43
C THR A 49 -8.98 -14.30 -8.64
N ILE A 50 -9.96 -13.62 -9.25
CA ILE A 50 -10.77 -12.57 -8.60
C ILE A 50 -11.54 -13.15 -7.40
N ASP A 51 -12.15 -14.32 -7.58
CA ASP A 51 -12.88 -15.03 -6.55
C ASP A 51 -11.94 -15.48 -5.43
N ALA A 52 -10.73 -15.95 -5.76
CA ALA A 52 -9.72 -16.33 -4.78
C ALA A 52 -9.30 -15.16 -3.87
N TYR A 53 -9.12 -13.96 -4.41
CA TYR A 53 -8.84 -12.76 -3.59
C TYR A 53 -10.03 -12.35 -2.72
N SER A 54 -11.25 -12.64 -3.16
CA SER A 54 -12.47 -12.34 -2.40
C SER A 54 -12.79 -13.40 -1.34
N SER A 55 -12.25 -14.62 -1.48
CA SER A 55 -12.52 -15.77 -0.60
C SER A 55 -12.31 -15.53 0.90
N PRO A 56 -11.33 -14.73 1.37
CA PRO A 56 -11.19 -14.44 2.79
C PRO A 56 -12.30 -13.54 3.36
N PHE A 57 -13.13 -12.93 2.52
CA PHE A 57 -14.10 -11.90 2.87
C PHE A 57 -15.52 -12.30 2.46
N PRO A 58 -16.12 -13.31 3.11
CA PRO A 58 -17.43 -13.83 2.74
C PRO A 58 -18.56 -12.78 2.91
N ASP A 59 -18.36 -11.78 3.77
CA ASP A 59 -19.20 -10.59 3.90
C ASP A 59 -18.36 -9.35 4.27
N ASP A 60 -19.01 -8.20 4.50
CA ASP A 60 -18.33 -6.94 4.81
C ASP A 60 -17.73 -6.89 6.23
N ILE A 61 -18.23 -7.67 7.20
CA ILE A 61 -17.73 -7.63 8.59
C ILE A 61 -16.29 -8.14 8.69
N TYR A 62 -15.83 -8.94 7.72
CA TYR A 62 -14.45 -9.42 7.62
C TYR A 62 -13.49 -8.41 6.96
N LYS A 63 -14.00 -7.29 6.41
CA LYS A 63 -13.21 -6.34 5.61
C LYS A 63 -12.63 -5.17 6.40
N ALA A 64 -12.92 -5.07 7.70
CA ALA A 64 -12.47 -3.95 8.53
C ALA A 64 -10.96 -3.70 8.42
N GLY A 65 -10.15 -4.76 8.49
CA GLY A 65 -8.70 -4.68 8.34
C GLY A 65 -8.26 -4.18 6.97
N ALA A 66 -8.88 -4.68 5.90
CA ALA A 66 -8.56 -4.27 4.53
C ALA A 66 -8.94 -2.81 4.26
N ARG A 67 -10.07 -2.34 4.83
CA ARG A 67 -10.55 -0.95 4.71
C ARG A 67 -9.70 0.04 5.49
N ILE A 68 -9.27 -0.29 6.71
CA ILE A 68 -8.49 0.65 7.54
C ILE A 68 -7.01 0.70 7.12
N PHE A 69 -6.49 -0.32 6.45
CA PHE A 69 -5.06 -0.44 6.15
C PHE A 69 -4.45 0.81 5.48
N PRO A 70 -5.09 1.42 4.45
CA PRO A 70 -4.54 2.61 3.79
C PRO A 70 -4.46 3.82 4.73
N THR A 71 -5.27 3.87 5.79
CA THR A 71 -5.25 4.96 6.77
C THR A 71 -4.11 4.83 7.75
N LEU A 72 -3.46 3.66 7.85
CA LEU A 72 -2.34 3.43 8.75
C LEU A 72 -1.01 3.95 8.18
N VAL A 73 -0.96 4.25 6.88
CA VAL A 73 0.23 4.81 6.23
C VAL A 73 0.43 6.26 6.71
N PRO A 74 1.59 6.60 7.29
CA PRO A 74 1.90 7.97 7.71
C PRO A 74 1.84 8.98 6.57
N ILE A 75 0.97 10.00 6.73
CA ILE A 75 0.86 11.15 5.82
C ILE A 75 1.18 12.49 6.49
N SER A 76 1.41 12.48 7.80
CA SER A 76 1.95 13.59 8.59
C SER A 76 2.83 13.02 9.72
N PRO A 77 3.67 13.85 10.37
CA PRO A 77 4.47 13.45 11.52
C PRO A 77 3.65 13.08 12.78
N ASP A 78 2.36 13.41 12.80
CA ASP A 78 1.47 13.11 13.96
C ASP A 78 1.04 11.64 14.02
N TYR A 79 1.38 10.86 13.00
CA TYR A 79 1.05 9.44 12.96
C TYR A 79 1.87 8.66 13.98
N PRO A 80 1.26 7.70 14.70
CA PRO A 80 1.98 6.91 15.71
C PRO A 80 3.27 6.25 15.19
N ALA A 81 3.25 5.79 13.94
CA ALA A 81 4.40 5.13 13.30
C ALA A 81 5.52 6.08 12.84
N HIS A 82 5.38 7.40 12.99
CA HIS A 82 6.37 8.38 12.51
C HIS A 82 7.77 8.14 13.09
N GLN A 83 7.87 8.03 14.42
CA GLN A 83 9.15 7.86 15.12
C GLN A 83 9.75 6.47 14.85
N ASP A 84 8.93 5.43 14.83
CA ASP A 84 9.37 4.06 14.53
C ASP A 84 9.92 3.95 13.11
N ASN A 85 9.28 4.61 12.14
CA ASN A 85 9.75 4.63 10.76
C ASN A 85 11.06 5.42 10.61
N LEU A 86 11.24 6.54 11.33
CA LEU A 86 12.51 7.26 11.38
C LEU A 86 13.65 6.41 11.95
N ALA A 87 13.43 5.77 13.10
CA ALA A 87 14.43 4.90 13.72
C ALA A 87 14.77 3.69 12.84
N THR A 88 13.78 3.18 12.10
CA THR A 88 13.98 2.09 11.14
C THR A 88 14.86 2.55 9.97
N TRP A 89 14.68 3.77 9.44
CA TRP A 89 15.57 4.32 8.41
C TRP A 89 17.03 4.40 8.88
N GLU A 90 17.30 4.82 10.11
CA GLU A 90 18.67 4.86 10.66
C GLU A 90 19.34 3.48 10.67
N THR A 91 18.54 2.43 10.88
CA THR A 91 19.01 1.04 10.86
C THR A 91 19.20 0.54 9.43
N LEU A 92 18.26 0.85 8.52
CA LEU A 92 18.32 0.45 7.11
C LEU A 92 19.51 1.10 6.38
N PHE A 93 19.90 2.33 6.72
CA PHE A 93 21.11 2.97 6.16
C PHE A 93 22.42 2.27 6.53
N LYS A 94 22.42 1.45 7.59
CA LYS A 94 23.57 0.66 8.03
C LYS A 94 23.51 -0.78 7.51
N PHE A 95 22.46 -1.14 6.77
CA PHE A 95 22.27 -2.49 6.28
C PHE A 95 23.18 -2.78 5.07
N VAL A 96 24.14 -3.70 5.24
CA VAL A 96 25.21 -3.98 4.25
C VAL A 96 24.98 -5.25 3.43
N LYS A 97 23.95 -6.04 3.74
CA LYS A 97 23.64 -7.24 2.95
C LYS A 97 22.91 -6.84 1.66
N PRO A 98 22.99 -7.62 0.58
CA PRO A 98 22.30 -7.31 -0.67
C PRO A 98 20.79 -7.12 -0.48
N VAL A 99 20.25 -6.03 -1.03
CA VAL A 99 18.81 -5.74 -1.07
C VAL A 99 18.35 -5.69 -2.53
N LEU A 100 17.45 -6.60 -2.90
CA LEU A 100 16.82 -6.59 -4.23
C LEU A 100 15.73 -5.52 -4.30
N CYS A 101 15.85 -4.57 -5.21
CA CYS A 101 14.83 -3.58 -5.55
C CYS A 101 14.09 -4.02 -6.83
N ALA A 102 12.80 -4.32 -6.71
CA ALA A 102 11.96 -4.95 -7.73
C ALA A 102 10.64 -4.19 -7.96
N PHE A 103 10.68 -2.85 -7.89
CA PHE A 103 9.52 -2.00 -8.18
C PHE A 103 9.10 -2.15 -9.66
N SER A 104 7.79 -2.24 -9.93
CA SER A 104 7.25 -2.21 -11.30
C SER A 104 7.33 -0.80 -11.91
N ASP A 105 7.09 -0.69 -13.21
CA ASP A 105 7.09 0.57 -13.96
C ASP A 105 5.72 1.28 -14.02
N SER A 106 4.65 0.54 -13.69
CA SER A 106 3.27 0.94 -13.99
C SER A 106 2.37 1.12 -12.76
N GLY A 107 2.92 1.14 -11.54
CA GLY A 107 2.14 1.36 -10.31
C GLY A 107 2.03 2.84 -9.94
N PRO A 108 0.89 3.54 -10.18
CA PRO A 108 0.78 4.99 -9.93
C PRO A 108 0.82 5.38 -8.45
N ILE A 109 0.43 4.47 -7.55
CA ILE A 109 0.42 4.71 -6.10
C ILE A 109 1.85 4.83 -5.55
N THR A 110 2.75 3.90 -5.93
CA THR A 110 4.16 3.86 -5.50
C THR A 110 5.11 4.52 -6.51
N LYS A 111 4.57 5.19 -7.54
CA LYS A 111 5.34 5.88 -8.57
C LYS A 111 6.16 7.00 -7.94
N GLY A 112 7.48 6.81 -7.87
CA GLY A 112 8.41 7.76 -7.28
C GLY A 112 9.24 7.18 -6.12
N GLU A 113 8.75 6.13 -5.48
CA GLU A 113 9.45 5.48 -4.34
C GLU A 113 10.80 4.87 -4.75
N ARG A 114 10.96 4.48 -6.03
CA ARG A 114 12.23 3.98 -6.59
C ARG A 114 13.38 4.99 -6.47
N ARG A 115 13.12 6.30 -6.47
CA ARG A 115 14.17 7.36 -6.48
C ARG A 115 14.36 8.05 -5.12
N SER A 116 13.57 7.69 -4.12
CA SER A 116 13.63 8.24 -2.76
C SER A 116 14.28 7.28 -1.74
N LEU A 117 14.76 6.12 -2.19
CA LEU A 117 15.57 5.18 -1.43
C LEU A 117 17.05 5.53 -1.51
#